data_AF-A0A975GH18-F1
#
_entry.id   AF-A0A975GH18-F1
#
_cell.length_a   1.000
_cell.length_b   1.000
_cell.length_c   1.000
_cell.angle_alpha   90.00
_cell.angle_beta   90.00
_cell.angle_gamma   90.00
#
_symmetry.space_group_name_H-M   'P 1'
#
loop_
_entity.id
_entity.type
_entity.pdbx_description
1 polymer ?
#
loop_
_entity_poly.entity_id
_entity_poly.type
_entity_poly.pdbx_seq_one_letter_code
_entity_poly.pdbx_strand_id
1 'polypeptide(L)'
;MNKSLTLTLRMPVDLKKRLEREAKYQGVSLNQLTNYMITVQLTQLETVSALEKKLTGKSVPSLKKKVMSILDKIPERNVPVWDSLE
;
A
#
# COMPACT_ATOMS: atom_id res chain seq x y z
N MET A 1 6.75 17.20 -22.21
CA MET A 1 5.82 16.64 -23.22
C MET A 1 4.79 15.78 -22.52
N ASN A 2 3.53 16.25 -22.47
CA ASN A 2 2.43 15.53 -21.82
C ASN A 2 1.97 14.38 -22.73
N LYS A 3 2.64 13.22 -22.65
CA LYS A 3 2.26 12.04 -23.44
C LYS A 3 1.09 11.34 -22.72
N SER A 4 -0.13 11.76 -23.00
CA SER A 4 -1.32 11.01 -22.60
C SER A 4 -1.45 9.76 -23.48
N LEU A 5 -1.39 8.58 -22.88
CA LEU A 5 -1.70 7.33 -23.57
C LEU A 5 -3.22 7.10 -23.50
N THR A 6 -3.88 7.02 -24.66
CA THR A 6 -5.30 6.66 -24.72
C THR A 6 -5.44 5.14 -24.68
N LEU A 7 -6.20 4.65 -23.70
CA LEU A 7 -6.46 3.22 -23.52
C LEU A 7 -7.96 2.94 -23.66
N THR A 8 -8.33 1.96 -24.48
CA THR A 8 -9.71 1.50 -24.62
C THR A 8 -9.93 0.28 -23.73
N LEU A 9 -10.80 0.41 -22.73
CA LEU A 9 -11.14 -0.66 -21.79
C LEU A 9 -12.49 -1.28 -22.14
N ARG A 10 -12.54 -2.62 -22.18
CA ARG A 10 -13.79 -3.38 -22.21
C ARG A 10 -14.14 -3.83 -20.80
N MET A 11 -15.37 -3.58 -20.39
CA MET A 11 -15.86 -3.94 -19.06
C MET A 11 -17.33 -4.36 -19.10
N PRO A 12 -17.78 -5.17 -18.13
CA PRO A 12 -19.19 -5.51 -17.99
C PRO A 12 -20.09 -4.27 -17.89
N VAL A 13 -21.29 -4.37 -18.45
CA VAL A 13 -22.24 -3.25 -18.52
C VAL A 13 -22.67 -2.79 -17.13
N ASP A 14 -22.87 -3.74 -16.21
CA ASP A 14 -23.18 -3.49 -14.81
C ASP A 14 -22.06 -2.73 -14.09
N LEU A 15 -20.80 -3.09 -14.35
CA LEU A 15 -19.64 -2.42 -13.77
C LEU A 15 -19.56 -0.97 -14.23
N LYS A 16 -19.76 -0.72 -15.53
CA LYS A 16 -19.79 0.64 -16.09
C LYS A 16 -20.87 1.49 -15.43
N LYS A 17 -22.10 0.97 -15.30
CA LYS A 17 -23.21 1.68 -14.65
C LYS A 17 -22.91 2.02 -13.19
N ARG A 18 -22.27 1.10 -12.46
CA ARG A 18 -21.84 1.34 -11.08
C ARG A 18 -20.80 2.45 -11.01
N LEU A 19 -19.77 2.40 -11.86
CA LEU A 19 -18.74 3.44 -11.92
C LEU A 19 -19.33 4.82 -12.28
N GLU A 20 -20.26 4.88 -13.22
CA GLU A 20 -20.94 6.13 -13.59
C GLU A 20 -21.73 6.73 -12.42
N ARG A 21 -22.41 5.89 -11.63
CA ARG A 21 -23.12 6.33 -10.42
C ARG A 21 -22.16 6.86 -9.36
N GLU A 22 -21.08 6.14 -9.07
CA GLU A 22 -20.08 6.58 -8.09
C GLU A 22 -19.37 7.86 -8.54
N ALA A 23 -19.02 7.97 -9.83
CA ALA A 23 -18.41 9.17 -10.39
C ALA A 23 -19.33 10.38 -10.24
N LYS A 24 -20.63 10.20 -10.54
CA LYS A 24 -21.65 11.24 -10.35
C LYS A 24 -21.79 11.65 -8.88
N TYR A 25 -21.81 10.69 -7.96
CA TYR A 25 -21.91 10.95 -6.53
C TYR A 25 -20.70 11.74 -6.01
N GLN A 26 -19.50 11.42 -6.49
CA GLN A 26 -18.26 12.10 -6.11
C GLN A 26 -18.01 13.40 -6.89
N GLY A 27 -18.87 13.74 -7.86
CA GLY A 27 -18.74 14.95 -8.68
C GLY A 27 -17.54 14.94 -9.64
N VAL A 28 -17.06 13.76 -10.04
CA VAL A 28 -15.89 13.59 -10.92
C VAL A 28 -16.27 12.92 -12.24
N SER A 29 -15.43 13.05 -13.27
CA SER A 29 -15.66 12.31 -14.51
C SER A 29 -15.39 10.81 -14.33
N LEU A 30 -16.10 9.98 -15.12
CA LEU A 30 -15.89 8.53 -15.14
C LEU A 30 -14.42 8.16 -15.41
N ASN A 31 -13.76 8.88 -16.32
CA ASN A 31 -12.36 8.63 -16.69
C ASN A 31 -11.42 8.95 -15.54
N GLN A 32 -11.64 10.06 -14.82
CA GLN A 32 -10.83 10.41 -13.64
C GLN A 32 -10.99 9.36 -12.54
N LEU A 33 -12.23 8.95 -12.25
CA LEU A 33 -12.49 7.91 -11.26
C LEU A 33 -11.83 6.58 -11.65
N THR A 34 -11.96 6.20 -12.93
CA THR A 34 -11.37 4.96 -13.46
C THR A 34 -9.85 4.99 -13.35
N ASN A 35 -9.21 6.08 -13.76
CA ASN A 35 -7.77 6.25 -13.64
C ASN A 35 -7.31 6.16 -12.18
N TYR A 36 -7.99 6.87 -11.28
CA TYR A 36 -7.68 6.82 -9.85
C TYR A 36 -7.78 5.39 -9.30
N MET A 37 -8.88 4.69 -9.57
CA MET A 37 -9.08 3.32 -9.10
C MET A 37 -8.02 2.36 -9.66
N ILE A 38 -7.69 2.47 -10.95
CA ILE A 38 -6.63 1.64 -11.57
C ILE A 38 -5.29 1.92 -10.89
N THR A 39 -4.94 3.19 -10.66
CA THR A 39 -3.69 3.55 -9.99
C THR A 39 -3.63 2.98 -8.58
N VAL A 40 -4.69 3.13 -7.78
CA VAL A 40 -4.73 2.61 -6.41
C VAL A 40 -4.58 1.09 -6.39
N GLN A 41 -5.32 0.38 -7.24
CA GLN A 41 -5.27 -1.09 -7.30
C GLN A 41 -3.91 -1.58 -7.78
N LEU A 42 -3.31 -0.92 -8.77
CA LEU A 42 -1.96 -1.28 -9.23
C LEU A 42 -0.93 -1.08 -8.11
N THR A 43 -0.95 0.06 -7.42
CA THR A 43 -0.05 0.32 -6.30
C THR A 43 -0.22 -0.70 -5.16
N GLN A 44 -1.46 -1.13 -4.88
CA GLN A 44 -1.71 -2.19 -3.89
C GLN A 44 -1.06 -3.51 -4.31
N LEU A 45 -1.24 -3.94 -5.56
CA LEU A 45 -0.62 -5.16 -6.09
C LEU A 45 0.91 -5.09 -6.06
N GLU A 46 1.50 -3.97 -6.48
CA GLU A 46 2.94 -3.74 -6.44
C GLU A 46 3.49 -3.78 -5.00
N THR A 47 2.76 -3.17 -4.06
CA THR A 47 3.15 -3.16 -2.64
C THR A 47 3.14 -4.57 -2.07
N VAL A 48 2.10 -5.35 -2.33
CA VAL A 48 2.01 -6.75 -1.89
C VAL A 48 3.15 -7.57 -2.49
N SER A 49 3.38 -7.46 -3.80
CA SER A 49 4.47 -8.16 -4.48
C SER A 49 5.86 -7.78 -3.93
N ALA A 50 6.07 -6.49 -3.64
CA ALA A 50 7.31 -6.00 -3.06
C ALA A 50 7.52 -6.53 -1.63
N LEU A 51 6.45 -6.62 -0.83
CA LEU A 51 6.50 -7.20 0.52
C LEU A 51 6.80 -8.71 0.45
N GLU A 52 6.10 -9.45 -0.41
CA GLU A 52 6.34 -10.87 -0.63
C GLU A 52 7.79 -11.13 -1.06
N LYS A 53 8.34 -10.34 -1.98
CA LYS A 53 9.75 -10.42 -2.39
C LYS A 53 10.71 -10.15 -1.24
N LYS A 54 10.39 -9.22 -0.34
CA LYS A 54 11.20 -8.94 0.85
C LYS A 54 11.12 -10.07 1.89
N LEU A 55 9.99 -10.75 1.98
CA LEU A 55 9.70 -11.79 2.98
C LEU A 55 10.15 -13.19 2.54
N THR A 56 10.11 -13.49 1.25
CA THR A 56 10.44 -14.82 0.67
C THR A 56 11.87 -15.30 0.98
N GLY A 57 12.78 -14.40 1.36
CA GLY A 57 14.14 -14.75 1.82
C GLY A 57 14.40 -14.55 3.32
N LYS A 58 13.39 -14.19 4.13
CA LYS A 58 13.58 -13.85 5.55
C LYS A 58 12.62 -14.65 6.43
N SER A 59 13.17 -15.45 7.34
CA SER A 59 12.35 -16.13 8.34
C SER A 59 12.03 -15.19 9.51
N VAL A 60 10.80 -15.23 10.04
CA VAL A 60 10.39 -14.43 11.20
C VAL A 60 11.36 -14.57 12.40
N PRO A 61 11.88 -15.79 12.72
CA PRO A 61 12.88 -15.94 13.77
C PRO A 61 14.20 -15.21 13.47
N SER A 62 14.64 -15.17 12.20
CA SER A 62 15.86 -14.46 11.81
C SER A 62 15.71 -12.94 11.94
N LEU A 63 14.52 -12.40 11.61
CA LEU A 63 14.19 -10.99 11.80
C LEU A 63 14.17 -10.62 13.29
N LYS A 64 13.54 -11.44 14.12
CA LYS A 64 13.49 -11.23 15.58
C LYS A 64 14.89 -11.18 16.19
N LYS A 65 15.76 -12.12 15.83
CA LYS A 65 17.18 -12.11 16.27
C LYS A 65 17.91 -10.84 15.82
N LYS A 66 17.68 -10.39 14.58
CA LYS A 66 18.31 -9.17 14.06
C LYS A 66 17.82 -7.92 14.79
N VAL A 67 16.53 -7.84 15.12
CA VAL A 67 15.95 -6.73 15.88
C VAL A 67 16.48 -6.72 17.31
N MET A 68 16.49 -7.87 17.99
CA MET A 68 17.08 -7.99 19.34
C MET A 68 18.54 -7.54 19.34
N SER A 69 19.35 -8.00 18.38
CA SER A 69 20.76 -7.58 18.26
C SER A 69 20.94 -6.07 18.04
N ILE A 70 19.95 -5.36 17.48
CA ILE A 70 19.98 -3.91 17.35
C ILE A 70 19.59 -3.25 18.68
N LEU A 71 18.54 -3.78 19.35
CA LEU A 71 18.08 -3.28 20.64
C LEU A 71 19.13 -3.49 21.74
N ASP A 72 19.84 -4.62 21.73
CA ASP A 72 20.91 -4.95 22.68
C ASP A 72 22.12 -4.01 22.58
N LYS A 73 22.26 -3.28 21.47
CA LYS A 73 23.33 -2.26 21.31
C LYS A 73 22.99 -0.93 21.95
N ILE A 74 21.74 -0.73 22.38
CA ILE A 74 21.31 0.52 23.00
C ILE A 74 21.69 0.45 24.48
N PRO A 75 22.55 1.35 24.98
CA PRO A 75 22.93 1.36 26.39
C PRO A 75 21.72 1.72 27.26
N GLU A 76 21.68 1.15 28.47
CA GLU A 76 20.66 1.46 29.46
C GLU A 76 20.72 2.95 29.81
N ARG A 77 19.57 3.62 29.72
CA ARG A 77 19.39 5.02 30.09
C ARG A 77 18.45 5.10 31.30
N ASN A 78 18.69 6.06 32.18
CA ASN A 78 17.75 6.35 33.26
C ASN A 78 16.48 6.96 32.64
N VAL A 79 15.46 6.13 32.42
CA VAL A 79 14.17 6.55 31.86
C VAL A 79 13.24 7.02 32.98
N PRO A 80 12.41 8.04 32.73
CA PRO A 80 11.37 8.43 33.67
C PRO A 80 10.34 7.30 33.85
N VAL A 81 9.67 7.29 35.01
CA VAL A 81 8.78 6.21 35.50
C VAL A 81 7.63 5.84 34.56
N TRP A 82 7.25 6.72 33.62
CA TRP A 82 6.21 6.44 32.64
C TRP A 82 6.70 5.70 31.39
N ASP A 83 8.02 5.60 31.19
CA ASP A 83 8.70 4.93 30.07
C ASP A 83 9.48 3.68 30.53
N SER A 84 9.34 3.30 31.81
CA SER A 84 9.86 2.04 32.34
C SER A 84 8.96 0.88 31.93
N LEU A 85 9.55 -0.15 31.33
CA LEU A 85 8.91 -1.46 31.11
C LEU A 85 8.70 -2.11 32.50
N GLU A 86 7.44 -2.33 32.90
CA GLU A 86 7.11 -3.21 34.04
C GLU A 86 7.66 -4.62 33.85
#